data_AF-A0A819LQD1-F1
#
_entry.id   AF-A0A819LQD1-F1
#
_cell.length_a   1.000
_cell.length_b   1.000
_cell.length_c   1.000
_cell.angle_alpha   90.00
_cell.angle_beta   90.00
_cell.angle_gamma   90.00
#
_symmetry.space_group_name_H-M   'P 1'
#
loop_
_entity.id
_entity.type
_entity.pdbx_description
1 polymer ?
#
loop_
_entity_poly.entity_id
_entity_poly.type
_entity_poly.pdbx_seq_one_letter_code
_entity_poly.pdbx_strand_id
1 'polypeptide(L)'
;MGDIVIGGSGVFAGYTDELLTHQVLIDIDGKLCYRTGDLGRLNIESGQIEFKGRRDYQVKLRGQRIELDEIEQCILRASSTITN
;
A
#
# COMPACT_ATOMS: atom_id res chain seq x y z
N MET A 1 -13.33 5.07 11.10
CA MET A 1 -11.99 5.04 10.44
C MET A 1 -11.90 3.74 9.69
N GLY A 2 -11.30 3.71 8.50
CA GLY A 2 -11.21 2.51 7.67
C GLY A 2 -10.15 2.64 6.58
N ASP A 3 -10.06 1.61 5.74
CA ASP A 3 -9.18 1.64 4.56
C ASP A 3 -9.65 2.64 3.54
N ILE A 4 -8.70 3.38 2.98
CA ILE A 4 -8.91 4.11 1.75
C ILE A 4 -8.76 3.12 0.60
N VAL A 5 -9.82 3.01 -0.21
CA VAL A 5 -9.88 2.14 -1.38
C VAL A 5 -10.24 3.00 -2.60
N ILE A 6 -9.59 2.74 -3.73
CA ILE A 6 -9.80 3.46 -4.98
C ILE A 6 -10.54 2.54 -5.95
N GLY A 7 -11.66 3.00 -6.50
CA GLY A 7 -12.41 2.30 -7.55
C GLY A 7 -12.48 3.12 -8.84
N GLY A 8 -13.06 2.53 -9.88
CA GLY A 8 -13.32 3.19 -11.17
C GLY A 8 -12.15 3.14 -12.14
N SER A 9 -12.15 4.02 -13.14
CA SER A 9 -11.20 3.99 -14.26
C SER A 9 -9.73 4.27 -13.89
N GLY A 10 -9.47 4.76 -12.68
CA GLY A 10 -8.12 5.00 -12.17
C GLY A 10 -7.45 3.76 -11.57
N VAL A 11 -8.17 2.63 -11.49
CA VAL A 11 -7.60 1.36 -11.02
C VAL A 11 -6.70 0.80 -12.13
N PHE A 12 -5.46 0.45 -11.76
CA PHE A 12 -4.50 -0.15 -12.67
C PHE A 12 -4.83 -1.63 -12.93
N ALA A 13 -4.29 -2.20 -14.01
CA ALA A 13 -4.60 -3.58 -14.42
C ALA A 13 -4.00 -4.66 -13.51
N GLY A 14 -2.97 -4.30 -12.75
CA GLY A 14 -2.20 -5.20 -11.90
C GLY A 14 -0.70 -4.88 -11.94
N TYR A 15 0.05 -5.52 -11.07
CA TYR A 15 1.50 -5.58 -11.15
C TYR A 15 1.94 -6.68 -12.13
N THR A 16 3.20 -6.64 -12.55
CA THR A 16 3.82 -7.76 -13.29
C THR A 16 3.89 -9.03 -12.46
N ASP A 17 3.90 -8.89 -11.12
CA ASP A 17 3.72 -9.99 -10.19
C ASP A 17 2.22 -10.20 -9.89
N GLU A 18 1.71 -11.36 -10.28
CA GLU A 18 0.30 -11.72 -10.13
C GLU A 18 -0.09 -11.90 -8.64
N LEU A 19 0.81 -12.39 -7.80
CA LEU A 19 0.56 -12.55 -6.36
C LEU A 19 0.36 -11.18 -5.69
N LEU A 20 1.21 -10.21 -6.02
CA LEU A 20 1.05 -8.84 -5.53
C LEU A 20 -0.26 -8.22 -6.02
N THR A 21 -0.65 -8.51 -7.27
CA THR A 21 -1.92 -8.04 -7.84
C THR A 21 -3.11 -8.53 -7.02
N HIS A 22 -3.18 -9.83 -6.74
CA HIS A 22 -4.26 -10.42 -5.95
C HIS A 22 -4.30 -9.96 -4.49
N GLN A 23 -3.18 -9.50 -3.94
CA GLN A 23 -3.14 -8.96 -2.58
C GLN A 23 -3.79 -7.58 -2.45
N VAL A 24 -3.71 -6.75 -3.50
CA VAL A 24 -4.12 -5.35 -3.43
C VAL A 24 -5.36 -5.01 -4.26
N LEU A 25 -5.62 -5.74 -5.34
CA LEU A 25 -6.84 -5.58 -6.14
C LEU A 25 -7.92 -6.51 -5.59
N ILE A 26 -9.03 -5.92 -5.20
CA ILE A 26 -10.13 -6.59 -4.51
C ILE A 26 -11.44 -6.35 -5.24
N ASP A 27 -12.34 -7.32 -5.15
CA ASP A 27 -13.73 -7.13 -5.58
C ASP A 27 -14.54 -6.48 -4.45
N ILE A 28 -15.21 -5.39 -4.78
CA ILE A 28 -16.24 -4.78 -3.93
C ILE A 28 -17.50 -4.65 -4.78
N ASP A 29 -18.50 -5.47 -4.47
CA ASP A 29 -19.80 -5.49 -5.14
C ASP A 29 -19.68 -5.66 -6.68
N GLY A 30 -18.81 -6.57 -7.13
CA GLY A 30 -18.59 -6.84 -8.55
C GLY A 30 -17.73 -5.78 -9.26
N LYS A 31 -17.09 -4.87 -8.51
CA LYS A 31 -16.20 -3.84 -9.04
C LYS A 31 -14.79 -4.04 -8.52
N LEU A 32 -13.84 -4.08 -9.44
CA LEU A 32 -12.43 -4.11 -9.11
C LEU A 32 -12.00 -2.79 -8.48
N CYS A 33 -11.40 -2.89 -7.29
CA CYS A 33 -10.94 -1.77 -6.49
C CYS A 33 -9.50 -2.00 -6.00
N TYR A 34 -8.72 -0.94 -5.87
CA TYR A 34 -7.37 -0.97 -5.33
C TYR A 34 -7.33 -0.57 -3.85
N ARG A 35 -6.85 -1.47 -3.00
CA ARG A 35 -6.59 -1.23 -1.58
C ARG A 35 -5.24 -0.53 -1.41
N THR A 36 -5.23 0.74 -1.01
CA THR A 36 -4.01 1.56 -1.02
C THR A 36 -3.05 1.30 0.16
N GLY A 37 -3.57 0.67 1.22
CA GLY A 37 -2.90 0.50 2.52
C GLY A 37 -2.96 1.75 3.41
N ASP A 38 -3.60 2.83 2.95
CA ASP A 38 -3.80 4.05 3.72
C ASP A 38 -5.07 3.95 4.60
N LEU A 39 -4.99 4.49 5.80
CA LEU A 39 -6.13 4.63 6.71
C LEU A 39 -6.67 6.05 6.66
N GLY A 40 -7.99 6.17 6.69
CA GLY A 40 -8.64 7.47 6.69
C GLY A 40 -10.03 7.48 7.29
N ARG A 41 -10.65 8.66 7.24
CA ARG A 41 -12.07 8.85 7.53
C ARG A 41 -12.67 9.89 6.58
N LEU A 42 -13.94 9.70 6.23
CA LEU A 42 -14.71 10.74 5.58
C LEU A 42 -15.11 11.78 6.62
N ASN A 43 -14.77 13.04 6.38
CA ASN A 43 -15.35 14.16 7.09
C ASN A 43 -16.72 14.46 6.45
N ILE A 44 -17.80 14.26 7.20
CA ILE A 44 -19.16 14.34 6.68
C ILE A 44 -19.55 15.79 6.37
N GLU A 45 -19.00 16.77 7.09
CA GLU A 45 -19.29 18.19 6.88
C GLU A 45 -18.61 18.72 5.62
N SER A 46 -17.32 18.41 5.43
CA SER A 46 -16.55 18.87 4.27
C SER A 46 -16.64 17.96 3.06
N GLY A 47 -17.08 16.71 3.23
CA GLY A 47 -17.06 15.67 2.21
C GLY A 47 -15.65 15.17 1.85
N GLN A 48 -14.62 15.62 2.56
CA GLN A 48 -13.22 15.28 2.26
C GLN A 48 -12.76 14.03 3.00
N ILE A 49 -11.83 13.30 2.39
CA ILE A 49 -11.14 12.18 3.04
C ILE A 49 -9.96 12.72 3.84
N GLU A 50 -10.01 12.53 5.15
CA GLU A 50 -8.89 12.82 6.04
C GLU A 50 -7.96 11.60 6.13
N PHE A 51 -6.74 11.76 5.66
CA PHE A 51 -5.67 10.77 5.84
C PHE A 51 -5.24 10.68 7.32
N LYS A 52 -5.06 9.45 7.83
CA LYS A 52 -4.68 9.18 9.22
C LYS A 52 -3.42 8.34 9.38
N GLY A 53 -2.82 7.87 8.30
CA GLY A 53 -1.60 7.07 8.32
C GLY A 53 -1.71 5.85 7.41
N ARG A 54 -0.80 4.90 7.59
CA ARG A 54 -0.79 3.64 6.88
C ARG A 54 -1.10 2.47 7.81
N ARG A 55 -1.67 1.41 7.25
CA ARG A 55 -1.87 0.13 7.94
C ARG A 55 -0.57 -0.68 8.02
N ASP A 56 0.31 -0.50 7.04
CA ASP A 56 1.58 -1.21 6.89
C ASP A 56 2.79 -0.34 7.28
N TYR A 57 3.98 -0.91 7.12
CA TYR A 57 5.26 -0.27 7.44
C TYR A 57 5.83 0.58 6.30
N GLN A 58 5.11 0.73 5.19
CA GLN A 58 5.57 1.53 4.07
C GLN A 58 5.65 3.00 4.48
N VAL A 59 6.71 3.66 4.03
CA VAL A 59 6.93 5.08 4.33
C VAL A 59 7.09 5.91 3.06
N LYS A 60 6.80 7.20 3.20
CA LYS A 60 7.13 8.21 2.19
C LYS A 60 8.25 9.09 2.71
N LEU A 61 9.47 8.91 2.21
CA LEU A 61 10.60 9.76 2.55
C LEU A 61 10.89 10.70 1.38
N ARG A 62 10.70 12.01 1.58
CA ARG A 62 10.92 13.04 0.54
C ARG A 62 10.20 12.73 -0.79
N GLY A 63 8.98 12.21 -0.70
CA GLY A 63 8.15 11.86 -1.87
C GLY A 63 8.42 10.47 -2.47
N GLN A 64 9.45 9.74 -2.00
CA GLN A 64 9.75 8.40 -2.46
C GLN A 64 8.99 7.37 -1.62
N ARG A 65 8.34 6.41 -2.29
CA ARG A 65 7.70 5.26 -1.64
C ARG A 65 8.79 4.23 -1.31
N ILE A 66 8.89 3.86 -0.04
CA ILE A 66 9.90 2.94 0.46
C ILE A 66 9.20 1.81 1.20
N GLU A 67 9.49 0.58 0.81
CA GLU A 67 9.10 -0.63 1.54
C GLU A 67 10.22 -0.99 2.52
N LEU A 68 9.98 -0.85 3.82
CA LEU A 68 11.03 -1.06 4.83
C LEU A 68 11.50 -2.52 4.89
N ASP A 69 10.60 -3.47 4.62
CA ASP A 69 10.91 -4.89 4.58
C ASP A 69 11.99 -5.22 3.54
N GLU A 70 11.99 -4.53 2.39
CA GLU A 70 13.01 -4.71 1.36
C GLU A 70 14.40 -4.29 1.88
N ILE A 71 14.47 -3.16 2.59
CA ILE A 71 15.71 -2.66 3.18
C ILE A 71 16.21 -3.63 4.26
N GLU A 72 15.32 -4.11 5.13
CA GLU A 72 15.67 -5.08 6.17
C GLU A 72 16.25 -6.37 5.55
N GLN A 73 15.61 -6.91 4.51
CA GLN A 73 16.10 -8.10 3.80
C GLN A 73 17.47 -7.85 3.15
N CYS A 74 17.71 -6.67 2.58
CA CYS A 74 19.03 -6.32 2.04
C CYS A 74 20.11 -6.29 3.12
N ILE A 75 19.82 -5.70 4.29
CA ILE A 75 20.76 -5.66 5.42
C ILE A 75 21.08 -7.07 5.91
N LEU A 76 20.07 -7.92 6.12
CA LEU A 76 20.25 -9.29 6.59
C LEU A 76 21.13 -10.11 5.63
N ARG A 77 20.92 -9.99 4.32
CA ARG A 77 21.74 -10.64 3.29
C ARG A 77 23.20 -10.16 3.35
N ALA A 78 23.43 -8.85 3.48
CA ALA A 78 24.77 -8.30 3.55
C ALA A 78 25.52 -8.75 4.82
N SER A 79 24.86 -8.72 5.99
CA SER A 79 25.48 -9.14 7.27
C SER A 79 25.83 -10.63 7.31
N SER A 80 25.05 -11.49 6.65
CA SER A 80 25.38 -12.91 6.55
C SER A 80 26.71 -13.19 5.81
N THR A 81 27.15 -12.27 4.96
CA THR A 81 28.43 -12.35 4.23
C THR A 81 29.64 -12.04 5.13
N ILE A 82 29.46 -11.30 6.23
CA ILE A 82 30.55 -10.83 7.10
C ILE A 82 30.94 -11.88 8.17
N THR A 83 30.11 -12.91 8.37
CA THR A 83 30.29 -13.91 9.44
C THR A 83 30.88 -15.24 8.94
N ASN A 84 31.37 -15.31 7.69
CA ASN A 84 32.07 -16.47 7.11
C ASN A 84 33.53 -16.17 6.82
#